data_AF-A0A835GYC2-F1
#
_entry.id   AF-A0A835GYC2-F1
#
_cell.length_a   1.000
_cell.length_b   1.000
_cell.length_c   1.000
_cell.angle_alpha   90.00
_cell.angle_beta   90.00
_cell.angle_gamma   90.00
#
_symmetry.space_group_name_H-M   'P 1'
#
loop_
_entity.id
_entity.type
_entity.pdbx_description
1 polymer ?
#
loop_
_entity_poly.entity_id
_entity_poly.type
_entity_poly.pdbx_seq_one_letter_code
_entity_poly.pdbx_strand_id
1 'polypeptide(L)'
;MHLTTYLSAPSFQSPTKLIQNFPTRSTILSSKFLSNHFIFLSKLSTLTSFTCSYSKNKNTNDDDIFQEFSVLSSEVAWEEGSIWSTMGLYFFSLHIPLSFGGLSVVAKIMNQAVLDPQIEAVSILLIQTIELCGAFSLLKYTAKPNYKLASFFQGSKFSKERNWVQAAAVGFGLLALLALLTSFLADRLIGPKDVNNPILKDIISSGSVSGGAVIIVYFFVTPFLEEIVYRGFLLTSLASRMKWQQAVIISSCIFSVAHFSNENSFQLFIIGCILGCSYCWSGNLSSSFVLHSLYNAATLMVTVFS
;
A
#
# COMPACT_ATOMS: atom_id res chain seq x y z
N MET A 1 -12.45 1.23 -1.01
CA MET A 1 -11.22 1.00 -1.79
C MET A 1 -10.36 -0.11 -1.19
N HIS A 2 -10.18 -0.14 0.13
CA HIS A 2 -9.55 -1.28 0.81
C HIS A 2 -10.49 -2.47 1.00
N LEU A 3 -11.76 -2.24 1.36
CA LEU A 3 -12.73 -3.36 1.45
C LEU A 3 -12.80 -4.15 0.14
N THR A 4 -12.75 -3.47 -1.02
CA THR A 4 -12.66 -4.12 -2.33
C THR A 4 -11.43 -5.00 -2.50
N THR A 5 -10.29 -4.67 -1.88
CA THR A 5 -9.08 -5.50 -1.85
C THR A 5 -9.29 -6.74 -0.98
N TYR A 6 -9.94 -6.61 0.18
CA TYR A 6 -10.30 -7.74 1.05
C TYR A 6 -11.41 -8.63 0.48
N LEU A 7 -12.30 -8.04 -0.34
CA LEU A 7 -13.51 -8.66 -0.88
C LEU A 7 -13.36 -9.20 -2.31
N SER A 8 -12.21 -9.00 -2.94
CA SER A 8 -11.95 -9.48 -4.31
C SER A 8 -11.50 -10.95 -4.38
N ALA A 9 -11.63 -11.71 -3.29
CA ALA A 9 -11.41 -13.16 -3.34
C ALA A 9 -12.41 -13.81 -4.32
N PRO A 10 -11.94 -14.63 -5.28
CA PRO A 10 -12.85 -15.34 -6.18
C PRO A 10 -13.73 -16.27 -5.36
N SER A 11 -15.04 -16.18 -5.59
CA SER A 11 -16.01 -17.11 -5.05
C SER A 11 -15.57 -18.54 -5.38
N PHE A 12 -15.18 -19.30 -4.36
CA PHE A 12 -14.86 -20.71 -4.51
C PHE A 12 -16.17 -21.44 -4.82
N GLN A 13 -16.48 -21.62 -6.11
CA GLN A 13 -17.47 -22.60 -6.53
C GLN A 13 -16.99 -23.96 -6.01
N SER A 14 -17.77 -24.56 -5.11
CA SER A 14 -17.51 -25.91 -4.62
C SER A 14 -17.39 -26.86 -5.82
N PRO A 15 -16.33 -27.69 -5.93
CA PRO A 15 -16.29 -28.73 -6.94
C PRO A 15 -17.16 -29.88 -6.45
N THR A 16 -18.48 -29.77 -6.59
CA THR A 16 -19.36 -30.95 -6.53
C THR A 16 -19.48 -31.52 -7.93
N LYS A 17 -19.03 -32.78 -8.05
CA LYS A 17 -19.10 -33.70 -9.20
C LYS A 17 -17.97 -33.56 -10.22
N LEU A 18 -16.90 -34.31 -9.96
CA LEU A 18 -16.22 -35.14 -10.97
C LEU A 18 -15.39 -36.21 -10.24
N ILE A 19 -16.09 -37.15 -9.59
CA ILE A 19 -15.52 -38.47 -9.30
C ILE A 19 -15.95 -39.35 -10.46
N GLN A 20 -15.03 -39.66 -11.37
CA GLN A 20 -15.05 -40.91 -12.13
C GLN A 20 -13.67 -41.20 -12.75
N ASN A 21 -13.07 -42.29 -12.25
CA ASN A 21 -12.18 -43.22 -12.92
C ASN A 21 -10.75 -42.78 -13.28
N PHE A 22 -9.80 -43.09 -12.38
CA PHE A 22 -8.42 -43.41 -12.76
C PHE A 22 -8.13 -44.90 -12.48
N PRO A 23 -7.63 -45.68 -13.45
CA PRO A 23 -7.12 -47.01 -13.17
C PRO A 23 -5.72 -46.93 -12.55
N THR A 24 -5.51 -47.81 -11.58
CA THR A 24 -4.24 -48.11 -10.92
C THR A 24 -3.22 -48.67 -11.92
N ARG A 25 -2.04 -48.05 -12.02
CA ARG A 25 -0.84 -48.76 -12.46
C ARG A 25 0.40 -48.25 -11.75
N SER A 26 0.90 -49.11 -10.87
CA SER A 26 2.24 -49.06 -10.30
C SER A 26 3.27 -49.38 -11.39
N THR A 27 4.29 -48.53 -11.52
CA THR A 27 5.57 -48.92 -12.11
C THR A 27 6.69 -48.21 -11.37
N ILE A 28 7.43 -49.04 -10.63
CA ILE A 28 8.76 -48.80 -10.09
C ILE A 28 9.71 -48.58 -11.27
N LEU A 29 10.49 -47.49 -11.28
CA LEU A 29 11.81 -47.53 -11.91
C LEU A 29 12.77 -46.47 -11.35
N SER A 30 13.78 -46.99 -10.65
CA SER A 30 15.19 -46.62 -10.66
C SER A 30 15.62 -45.20 -10.27
N SER A 31 16.20 -45.15 -9.07
CA SER A 31 17.31 -44.28 -8.70
C SER A 31 18.52 -44.51 -9.62
N LYS A 32 18.72 -43.61 -10.58
CA LYS A 32 20.01 -43.18 -11.17
C LYS A 32 19.74 -42.29 -12.38
N PHE A 33 19.38 -41.04 -12.12
CA PHE A 33 19.69 -39.95 -13.03
C PHE A 33 20.09 -38.73 -12.19
N LEU A 34 21.19 -38.94 -11.45
CA LEU A 34 21.97 -37.88 -10.83
C LEU A 34 22.70 -37.11 -11.92
N SER A 35 22.89 -35.82 -11.65
CA SER A 35 23.97 -35.00 -12.19
C SER A 35 23.87 -34.65 -13.68
N ASN A 36 23.13 -33.58 -13.97
CA ASN A 36 23.57 -32.48 -14.83
C ASN A 36 22.41 -31.50 -15.04
N HIS A 37 22.19 -30.63 -14.05
CA HIS A 37 21.54 -29.31 -14.25
C HIS A 37 21.67 -28.38 -13.02
N PHE A 38 22.54 -28.72 -12.06
CA PHE A 38 23.30 -27.70 -11.33
C PHE A 38 24.44 -27.27 -12.25
N ILE A 39 24.69 -25.96 -12.39
CA ILE A 39 25.55 -25.30 -13.40
C ILE A 39 24.80 -24.94 -14.70
N PHE A 40 23.73 -24.16 -14.61
CA PHE A 40 23.31 -23.27 -15.72
C PHE A 40 22.64 -21.95 -15.30
N LEU A 41 22.73 -21.54 -14.03
CA LEU A 41 22.20 -20.24 -13.57
C LEU A 41 23.27 -19.30 -12.97
N SER A 42 24.56 -19.60 -13.14
CA SER A 42 25.67 -18.76 -12.67
C SER A 42 26.36 -17.92 -13.76
N LYS A 43 25.77 -17.84 -14.96
CA LYS A 43 26.32 -17.06 -16.08
C LYS A 43 25.19 -16.50 -16.96
N LEU A 44 24.43 -15.56 -16.41
CA LEU A 44 23.70 -14.59 -17.22
C LEU A 44 23.70 -13.23 -16.50
N SER A 45 24.67 -12.40 -16.90
CA SER A 45 24.77 -10.93 -16.79
C SER A 45 24.48 -10.31 -15.41
N THR A 46 25.43 -9.79 -14.61
CA THR A 46 26.58 -8.92 -14.93
C THR A 46 26.31 -7.92 -16.05
N LEU A 47 25.32 -7.05 -15.83
CA LEU A 47 25.06 -5.73 -16.42
C LEU A 47 23.71 -5.33 -15.81
N THR A 48 23.64 -4.68 -14.66
CA THR A 48 23.77 -3.23 -14.51
C THR A 48 24.21 -2.87 -13.08
N SER A 49 25.47 -2.50 -12.92
CA SER A 49 25.89 -1.68 -11.78
C SER A 49 25.43 -0.24 -12.05
N PHE A 50 24.32 0.17 -11.45
CA PHE A 50 24.02 1.61 -11.33
C PHE A 50 24.90 2.19 -10.23
N THR A 51 26.19 2.35 -10.49
CA THR A 51 27.01 3.33 -9.78
C THR A 51 26.55 4.70 -10.24
N CYS A 52 25.61 5.29 -9.49
CA CYS A 52 25.27 6.69 -9.64
C CYS A 52 26.38 7.51 -8.97
N SER A 53 27.47 7.76 -9.71
CA SER A 53 28.41 8.80 -9.32
C SER A 53 27.72 10.15 -9.44
N TYR A 54 27.49 10.79 -8.30
CA TYR A 54 27.06 12.18 -8.22
C TYR A 54 28.14 13.08 -8.82
N SER A 55 28.05 13.34 -10.12
CA SER A 55 28.77 14.43 -10.77
C SER A 55 27.95 15.70 -10.58
N LYS A 56 28.47 16.61 -9.78
CA LYS A 56 27.89 17.94 -9.55
C LYS A 56 28.10 18.78 -10.82
N ASN A 57 27.24 18.58 -11.81
CA ASN A 57 27.25 19.39 -13.02
C ASN A 57 26.29 20.57 -12.81
N LYS A 58 26.86 21.76 -12.64
CA LYS A 58 26.13 23.04 -12.59
C LYS A 58 25.58 23.33 -13.99
N ASN A 59 24.33 22.98 -14.23
CA ASN A 59 23.48 23.67 -15.21
C ASN A 59 22.29 24.28 -14.46
N THR A 60 22.05 25.54 -14.74
CA THR A 60 21.43 26.53 -13.86
C THR A 60 19.91 26.60 -13.95
N ASN A 61 19.31 26.79 -12.77
CA ASN A 61 18.02 27.40 -12.40
C ASN A 61 16.78 26.51 -12.18
N ASP A 62 16.39 25.60 -13.07
CA ASP A 62 15.15 24.82 -12.84
C ASP A 62 15.38 23.60 -11.93
N ASP A 63 16.47 22.86 -12.12
CA ASP A 63 16.79 21.66 -11.32
C ASP A 63 16.98 21.98 -9.81
N ASP A 64 17.44 23.19 -9.48
CA ASP A 64 17.67 23.65 -8.09
C ASP A 64 16.34 23.90 -7.35
N ILE A 65 15.37 24.57 -8.00
CA ILE A 65 14.05 24.85 -7.40
C ILE A 65 13.31 23.55 -7.08
N PHE A 66 13.35 22.60 -8.03
CA PHE A 66 12.71 21.31 -7.81
C PHE A 66 13.44 20.47 -6.77
N GLN A 67 14.77 20.56 -6.64
CA GLN A 67 15.49 19.90 -5.54
C GLN A 67 15.19 20.54 -4.17
N GLU A 68 14.99 21.86 -4.12
CA GLU A 68 14.64 22.61 -2.90
C GLU A 68 13.22 22.30 -2.39
N PHE A 69 12.36 21.70 -3.22
CA PHE A 69 11.00 21.31 -2.82
C PHE A 69 10.99 20.26 -1.70
N SER A 70 11.89 19.28 -1.73
CA SER A 70 11.89 18.18 -0.76
C SER A 70 12.79 18.46 0.44
N VAL A 71 12.25 18.32 1.66
CA VAL A 71 13.00 18.44 2.92
C VAL A 71 13.40 17.10 3.53
N LEU A 72 13.10 15.98 2.86
CA LEU A 72 13.51 14.65 3.34
C LEU A 72 15.03 14.57 3.43
N SER A 73 15.54 14.12 4.58
CA SER A 73 16.97 14.02 4.81
C SER A 73 17.58 12.84 4.04
N SER A 74 18.88 12.94 3.77
CA SER A 74 19.67 11.84 3.23
C SER A 74 20.03 10.77 4.28
N GLU A 75 19.72 11.00 5.57
CA GLU A 75 20.02 10.05 6.63
C GLU A 75 18.94 8.97 6.74
N VAL A 76 19.25 7.79 6.21
CA VAL A 76 18.31 6.65 6.17
C VAL A 76 18.74 5.49 7.04
N ALA A 77 17.75 4.85 7.65
CA ALA A 77 17.90 3.73 8.56
C ALA A 77 18.13 2.38 7.86
N TRP A 78 17.81 2.27 6.58
CA TRP A 78 17.89 1.03 5.79
C TRP A 78 18.99 1.09 4.71
N GLU A 79 19.71 -0.01 4.56
CA GLU A 79 20.70 -0.21 3.49
C GLU A 79 20.00 -0.61 2.19
N GLU A 80 20.66 -0.45 1.05
CA GLU A 80 20.01 -0.62 -0.26
C GLU A 80 19.40 -2.01 -0.46
N GLY A 81 20.17 -3.04 -0.15
CA GLY A 81 19.73 -4.43 -0.24
C GLY A 81 18.61 -4.74 0.76
N SER A 82 18.61 -4.08 1.93
CA SER A 82 17.58 -4.32 2.94
C SER A 82 16.25 -3.66 2.63
N ILE A 83 16.20 -2.61 1.79
CA ILE A 83 14.94 -1.95 1.39
C ILE A 83 14.05 -2.95 0.65
N TRP A 84 14.56 -3.53 -0.43
CA TRP A 84 13.77 -4.42 -1.28
C TRP A 84 13.46 -5.75 -0.60
N SER A 85 14.38 -6.29 0.21
CA SER A 85 14.12 -7.51 0.97
C SER A 85 13.05 -7.27 2.06
N THR A 86 13.10 -6.12 2.74
CA THR A 86 12.08 -5.75 3.74
C THR A 86 10.73 -5.51 3.08
N MET A 87 10.71 -4.83 1.94
CA MET A 87 9.48 -4.60 1.19
C MET A 87 8.88 -5.92 0.69
N GLY A 88 9.72 -6.83 0.18
CA GLY A 88 9.30 -8.18 -0.22
C GLY A 88 8.76 -8.99 0.97
N LEU A 89 9.44 -8.95 2.11
CA LEU A 89 9.00 -9.64 3.32
C LEU A 89 7.66 -9.08 3.83
N TYR A 90 7.48 -7.76 3.83
CA TYR A 90 6.20 -7.13 4.13
C TYR A 90 5.11 -7.61 3.17
N PHE A 91 5.34 -7.52 1.86
CA PHE A 91 4.33 -7.88 0.86
C PHE A 91 3.91 -9.34 0.93
N PHE A 92 4.87 -10.25 0.86
CA PHE A 92 4.59 -11.67 0.69
C PHE A 92 4.25 -12.38 2.01
N SER A 93 4.70 -11.86 3.15
CA SER A 93 4.44 -12.50 4.45
C SER A 93 3.39 -11.79 5.30
N LEU A 94 3.11 -10.51 5.07
CA LEU A 94 2.10 -9.76 5.81
C LEU A 94 0.96 -9.33 4.91
N HIS A 95 1.22 -8.44 3.95
CA HIS A 95 0.17 -7.77 3.17
C HIS A 95 -0.70 -8.76 2.37
N ILE A 96 -0.12 -9.55 1.46
CA ILE A 96 -0.89 -10.46 0.61
C ILE A 96 -1.67 -11.50 1.43
N PRO A 97 -1.05 -12.23 2.39
CA PRO A 97 -1.78 -13.22 3.19
C PRO A 97 -2.91 -12.62 4.04
N LEU A 98 -2.68 -11.47 4.67
CA LEU A 98 -3.67 -10.83 5.54
C LEU A 98 -4.78 -10.15 4.73
N SER A 99 -4.43 -9.42 3.66
CA SER A 99 -5.38 -8.72 2.82
C SER A 99 -6.32 -9.66 2.05
N PHE A 100 -5.80 -10.73 1.45
CA PHE A 100 -6.62 -11.61 0.59
C PHE A 100 -7.01 -12.93 1.28
N GLY A 101 -6.19 -13.43 2.20
CA GLY A 101 -6.43 -14.69 2.90
C GLY A 101 -7.13 -14.53 4.24
N GLY A 102 -7.02 -13.37 4.89
CA GLY A 102 -7.42 -13.18 6.28
C GLY A 102 -8.90 -13.50 6.54
N LEU A 103 -9.81 -12.92 5.76
CA LEU A 103 -11.25 -13.19 5.91
C LEU A 103 -11.64 -14.64 5.59
N SER A 104 -10.95 -15.27 4.64
CA SER A 104 -11.17 -16.69 4.31
C SER A 104 -10.80 -17.60 5.50
N VAL A 105 -9.73 -17.28 6.23
CA VAL A 105 -9.34 -18.00 7.44
C VAL A 105 -10.39 -17.82 8.54
N VAL A 106 -10.89 -16.59 8.73
CA VAL A 106 -11.95 -16.31 9.71
C VAL A 106 -13.22 -17.09 9.38
N ALA A 107 -13.68 -17.04 8.13
CA ALA A 107 -14.85 -17.79 7.65
C ALA A 107 -14.73 -19.29 7.95
N LYS A 108 -13.55 -19.87 7.71
CA LYS A 108 -13.25 -21.27 8.02
C LYS A 108 -13.27 -21.58 9.52
N ILE A 109 -12.70 -20.71 10.36
CA ILE A 109 -12.70 -20.87 11.82
C ILE A 109 -14.13 -20.80 12.37
N MET A 110 -14.95 -19.91 11.81
CA MET A 110 -16.34 -19.71 12.24
C MET A 110 -17.32 -20.71 11.61
N ASN A 111 -16.83 -21.59 10.73
CA ASN A 111 -17.63 -22.56 9.97
C ASN A 111 -18.80 -21.91 9.21
N GLN A 112 -18.56 -20.73 8.64
CA GLN A 112 -19.53 -19.96 7.85
C GLN A 112 -18.98 -19.74 6.44
N ALA A 113 -19.82 -19.92 5.42
CA ALA A 113 -19.44 -19.66 4.03
C ALA A 113 -19.46 -18.17 3.68
N VAL A 114 -20.33 -17.40 4.35
CA VAL A 114 -20.45 -15.95 4.24
C VAL A 114 -20.50 -15.41 5.66
N LEU A 115 -19.62 -14.46 5.96
CA LEU A 115 -19.57 -13.83 7.27
C LEU A 115 -20.73 -12.85 7.43
N ASP A 116 -21.28 -12.77 8.63
CA ASP A 116 -22.18 -11.68 8.99
C ASP A 116 -21.43 -10.32 8.89
N PRO A 117 -22.08 -9.24 8.43
CA PRO A 117 -21.42 -7.95 8.24
C PRO A 117 -20.73 -7.40 9.50
N GLN A 118 -21.25 -7.69 10.70
CA GLN A 118 -20.60 -7.27 11.95
C GLN A 118 -19.32 -8.07 12.21
N ILE A 119 -19.37 -9.38 12.02
CA ILE A 119 -18.21 -10.26 12.16
C ILE A 119 -17.14 -9.87 11.14
N GLU A 120 -17.56 -9.59 9.91
CA GLU A 120 -16.67 -9.16 8.83
C GLU A 120 -15.95 -7.85 9.20
N ALA A 121 -16.69 -6.82 9.63
CA ALA A 121 -16.11 -5.53 10.02
C ALA A 121 -15.07 -5.65 11.14
N VAL A 122 -15.40 -6.41 12.19
CA VAL A 122 -14.51 -6.63 13.32
C VAL A 122 -13.28 -7.43 12.89
N SER A 123 -13.47 -8.40 12.00
CA SER A 123 -12.37 -9.21 11.47
C SER A 123 -11.41 -8.37 10.62
N ILE A 124 -11.93 -7.49 9.76
CA ILE A 124 -11.11 -6.55 8.99
C ILE A 124 -10.29 -5.65 9.94
N LEU A 125 -10.92 -5.12 10.99
CA LEU A 125 -10.21 -4.31 11.99
C LEU A 125 -9.09 -5.09 12.67
N LEU A 126 -9.35 -6.32 13.09
CA LEU A 126 -8.35 -7.17 13.73
C LEU A 126 -7.20 -7.52 12.77
N ILE A 127 -7.52 -7.93 11.55
CA ILE A 127 -6.54 -8.30 10.52
C ILE A 127 -5.65 -7.09 10.19
N GLN A 128 -6.23 -5.90 9.98
CA GLN A 128 -5.46 -4.69 9.69
C GLN A 128 -4.61 -4.24 10.88
N THR A 129 -5.10 -4.43 12.10
CA THR A 129 -4.31 -4.13 13.30
C THR A 129 -3.11 -5.09 13.42
N ILE A 130 -3.31 -6.37 13.10
CA ILE A 130 -2.22 -7.37 13.05
C ILE A 130 -1.21 -7.00 11.97
N GLU A 131 -1.66 -6.61 10.78
CA GLU A 131 -0.78 -6.18 9.69
C GLU A 131 0.04 -4.96 10.10
N LEU A 132 -0.60 -3.96 10.74
CA LEU A 132 0.07 -2.77 11.27
C LEU A 132 1.14 -3.14 12.31
N CYS A 133 0.83 -4.01 13.26
CA CYS A 133 1.77 -4.45 14.28
C CYS A 133 2.95 -5.23 13.66
N GLY A 134 2.65 -6.10 12.69
CA GLY A 134 3.64 -6.86 11.93
C GLY A 134 4.58 -5.96 11.12
N ALA A 135 4.01 -5.00 10.39
CA ALA A 135 4.77 -4.03 9.60
C ALA A 135 5.66 -3.17 10.50
N PHE A 136 5.13 -2.65 11.61
CA PHE A 136 5.93 -1.87 12.55
C PHE A 136 7.09 -2.68 13.15
N SER A 137 6.83 -3.93 13.52
CA SER A 137 7.84 -4.84 14.08
C SER A 137 8.93 -5.16 13.06
N LEU A 138 8.52 -5.45 11.82
CA LEU A 138 9.42 -5.73 10.70
C LEU A 138 10.31 -4.52 10.37
N LEU A 139 9.72 -3.34 10.27
CA LEU A 139 10.46 -2.10 9.99
C LEU A 139 11.46 -1.78 11.11
N LYS A 140 11.05 -1.95 12.37
CA LYS A 140 11.94 -1.74 13.51
C LYS A 140 13.09 -2.75 13.56
N TYR A 141 12.83 -4.01 13.21
CA TYR A 141 13.84 -5.07 13.19
C TYR A 141 14.88 -4.88 12.08
N THR A 142 14.45 -4.38 10.92
CA THR A 142 15.31 -4.20 9.74
C THR A 142 16.03 -2.85 9.69
N ALA A 143 15.61 -1.89 10.51
CA ALA A 143 16.26 -0.59 10.64
C ALA A 143 17.59 -0.69 11.41
N LYS A 144 18.49 0.28 11.18
CA LYS A 144 19.71 0.46 11.98
C LYS A 144 19.42 0.48 13.49
N PRO A 145 20.31 -0.11 14.31
CA PRO A 145 20.14 -0.11 15.76
C PRO A 145 20.00 1.33 16.28
N ASN A 146 19.01 1.56 17.15
CA ASN A 146 18.60 2.85 17.72
C ASN A 146 17.83 3.82 16.81
N TYR A 147 17.47 3.42 15.59
CA TYR A 147 16.57 4.24 14.78
C TYR A 147 15.18 4.32 15.42
N LYS A 148 14.66 5.55 15.57
CA LYS A 148 13.33 5.80 16.15
C LYS A 148 12.34 6.05 15.03
N LEU A 149 11.40 5.12 14.80
CA LEU A 149 10.33 5.29 13.79
C LEU A 149 9.44 6.51 14.08
N ALA A 150 9.32 6.93 15.35
CA ALA A 150 8.63 8.16 15.72
C ALA A 150 9.24 9.43 15.10
N SER A 151 10.49 9.37 14.59
CA SER A 151 11.11 10.48 13.87
C SER A 151 10.36 10.85 12.59
N PHE A 152 9.57 9.94 11.99
CA PHE A 152 8.72 10.27 10.85
C PHE A 152 7.67 11.34 11.15
N PHE A 153 7.24 11.46 12.41
CA PHE A 153 6.25 12.42 12.87
C PHE A 153 6.88 13.69 13.46
N GLN A 154 8.19 13.66 13.69
CA GLN A 154 8.94 14.83 14.15
C GLN A 154 9.33 15.64 12.92
N GLY A 155 8.75 16.83 12.79
CA GLY A 155 9.04 17.70 11.66
C GLY A 155 10.55 17.95 11.52
N SER A 156 11.03 18.03 10.27
CA SER A 156 12.43 18.37 9.99
C SER A 156 12.78 19.74 10.60
N LYS A 157 14.07 20.10 10.69
CA LYS A 157 14.49 21.43 11.16
C LYS A 157 13.76 22.59 10.43
N PHE A 158 13.27 22.34 9.22
CA PHE A 158 12.53 23.27 8.36
C PHE A 158 11.00 23.31 8.65
N SER A 159 10.51 22.50 9.60
CA SER A 159 9.10 22.43 10.01
C SER A 159 8.51 23.74 10.52
N LYS A 160 9.34 24.70 10.96
CA LYS A 160 8.87 26.03 11.37
C LYS A 160 8.48 26.91 10.17
N GLU A 161 9.06 26.68 8.99
CA GLU A 161 8.76 27.43 7.77
C GLU A 161 7.79 26.67 6.84
N ARG A 162 7.84 25.33 6.85
CA ARG A 162 6.98 24.45 6.05
C ARG A 162 5.99 23.71 6.95
N ASN A 163 4.83 24.31 7.17
CA ASN A 163 3.81 23.77 8.07
C ASN A 163 3.08 22.56 7.45
N TRP A 164 3.18 21.40 8.09
CA TRP A 164 2.53 20.16 7.64
C TRP A 164 1.00 20.29 7.45
N VAL A 165 0.34 21.18 8.19
CA VAL A 165 -1.10 21.47 8.04
C VAL A 165 -1.39 22.14 6.69
N GLN A 166 -0.52 23.06 6.25
CA GLN A 166 -0.65 23.68 4.93
C GLN A 166 -0.43 22.65 3.82
N ALA A 167 0.54 21.75 3.99
CA ALA A 167 0.77 20.65 3.05
C ALA A 167 -0.46 19.74 2.91
N ALA A 168 -1.09 19.40 4.04
CA ALA A 168 -2.30 18.59 4.07
C ALA A 168 -3.48 19.34 3.42
N ALA A 169 -3.66 20.63 3.70
CA ALA A 169 -4.74 21.44 3.13
C ALA A 169 -4.62 21.60 1.61
N VAL A 170 -3.42 21.92 1.11
CA VAL A 170 -3.16 22.02 -0.34
C VAL A 170 -3.36 20.66 -1.01
N GLY A 171 -2.81 19.59 -0.42
CA GLY A 171 -3.01 18.24 -0.92
C GLY A 171 -4.48 17.83 -0.95
N PHE A 172 -5.27 18.22 0.05
CA PHE A 172 -6.71 17.93 0.10
C PHE A 172 -7.46 18.66 -1.01
N GLY A 173 -7.11 19.93 -1.27
CA GLY A 173 -7.64 20.68 -2.41
C GLY A 173 -7.34 19.99 -3.75
N LEU A 174 -6.14 19.45 -3.93
CA LEU A 174 -5.76 18.69 -5.13
C LEU A 174 -6.53 17.37 -5.25
N LEU A 175 -6.75 16.64 -4.15
CA LEU A 175 -7.54 15.41 -4.14
C LEU A 175 -9.03 15.69 -4.42
N ALA A 176 -9.59 16.77 -3.87
CA ALA A 176 -10.96 17.18 -4.16
C ALA A 176 -11.13 17.56 -5.63
N LEU A 177 -10.17 18.31 -6.21
CA LEU A 177 -10.16 18.62 -7.63
C LEU A 177 -10.07 17.37 -8.49
N LEU A 178 -9.20 16.41 -8.12
CA LEU A 178 -9.08 15.13 -8.80
C LEU A 178 -10.41 14.39 -8.78
N ALA A 179 -11.06 14.28 -7.62
CA ALA A 179 -12.35 13.61 -7.47
C ALA A 179 -13.43 14.25 -8.36
N LEU A 180 -13.54 15.57 -8.35
CA LEU A 180 -14.48 16.30 -9.22
C LEU A 180 -14.20 16.06 -10.70
N LEU A 181 -12.92 16.08 -11.10
CA LEU A 181 -12.53 15.84 -12.49
C LEU A 181 -12.83 14.40 -12.92
N THR A 182 -12.53 13.42 -12.07
CA THR A 182 -12.84 12.01 -12.36
C THR A 182 -14.34 11.77 -12.46
N SER A 183 -15.15 12.38 -11.58
CA SER A 183 -16.62 12.29 -11.68
C SER A 183 -17.13 12.92 -12.96
N PHE A 184 -16.66 14.13 -13.31
CA PHE A 184 -17.05 14.80 -14.54
C PHE A 184 -16.68 13.98 -15.79
N LEU A 185 -15.50 13.39 -15.83
CA LEU A 185 -15.06 12.54 -16.94
C LEU A 185 -15.85 11.23 -17.00
N ALA A 186 -16.15 10.60 -15.86
CA ALA A 186 -16.94 9.39 -15.79
C ALA A 186 -18.35 9.61 -16.37
N ASP A 187 -19.02 10.68 -15.96
CA ASP A 187 -20.35 11.07 -16.47
C ASP A 187 -20.35 11.27 -18.00
N ARG A 188 -19.25 11.80 -18.55
CA ARG A 188 -19.12 12.09 -19.99
C ARG A 188 -18.73 10.90 -20.84
N LEU A 189 -17.88 10.01 -20.32
CA LEU A 189 -17.27 8.93 -21.12
C LEU A 189 -17.95 7.58 -20.93
N ILE A 190 -18.43 7.29 -19.71
CA ILE A 190 -18.90 5.95 -19.31
C ILE A 190 -20.39 5.99 -18.95
N GLY A 191 -20.92 7.17 -18.62
CA GLY A 191 -22.25 7.37 -18.05
C GLY A 191 -22.23 7.21 -16.53
N PRO A 192 -23.30 7.62 -15.82
CA PRO A 192 -23.35 7.55 -14.37
C PRO A 192 -23.19 6.09 -13.93
N LYS A 193 -22.06 5.78 -13.31
CA LYS A 193 -21.88 4.53 -12.57
C LYS A 193 -21.97 4.86 -11.10
N ASP A 194 -22.87 4.18 -10.39
CA ASP A 194 -22.91 4.28 -8.95
C ASP A 194 -21.56 3.84 -8.38
N VAL A 195 -20.92 4.72 -7.62
CA VAL A 195 -19.73 4.40 -6.80
C VAL A 195 -20.17 3.61 -5.55
N ASN A 196 -21.25 2.83 -5.67
CA ASN A 196 -21.84 2.08 -4.59
C ASN A 196 -20.99 0.82 -4.38
N ASN A 197 -20.35 0.74 -3.22
CA ASN A 197 -19.86 -0.52 -2.69
C ASN A 197 -20.96 -1.09 -1.77
N PRO A 198 -21.85 -1.96 -2.30
CA PRO A 198 -23.01 -2.44 -1.54
C PRO A 198 -22.59 -3.17 -0.26
N ILE A 199 -21.47 -3.91 -0.29
CA ILE A 199 -20.95 -4.63 0.87
C ILE A 199 -20.52 -3.65 1.96
N LEU A 200 -19.83 -2.56 1.61
CA LEU A 200 -19.47 -1.52 2.57
C LEU A 200 -20.71 -0.82 3.15
N LYS A 201 -21.73 -0.55 2.33
CA LYS A 201 -22.99 0.07 2.77
C LYS A 201 -23.76 -0.84 3.71
N ASP A 202 -23.78 -2.15 3.43
CA ASP A 202 -24.41 -3.17 4.27
C ASP A 202 -23.72 -3.28 5.62
N ILE A 203 -22.38 -3.29 5.64
CA ILE A 203 -21.59 -3.33 6.89
C ILE A 203 -21.81 -2.09 7.76
N ILE A 204 -21.88 -0.90 7.17
CA ILE A 204 -22.12 0.32 7.95
C ILE A 204 -23.54 0.33 8.51
N SER A 205 -24.50 -0.19 7.75
CA SER A 205 -25.92 -0.21 8.12
C SER A 205 -26.27 -1.35 9.08
N SER A 206 -25.40 -2.35 9.26
CA SER A 206 -25.69 -3.53 10.09
C SER A 206 -25.65 -3.27 11.60
N GLY A 207 -25.06 -2.17 12.07
CA GLY A 207 -25.07 -1.82 13.50
C GLY A 207 -23.99 -0.83 13.93
N SER A 208 -24.07 -0.37 15.18
CA SER A 208 -23.11 0.60 15.75
C SER A 208 -21.69 0.03 15.90
N VAL A 209 -21.57 -1.27 16.19
CA VAL A 209 -20.28 -1.95 16.33
C VAL A 209 -19.57 -2.07 14.98
N SER A 210 -20.28 -2.49 13.93
CA SER A 210 -19.71 -2.64 12.58
C SER A 210 -19.36 -1.27 11.98
N GLY A 211 -20.25 -0.28 12.11
CA GLY A 211 -19.97 1.10 11.71
C GLY A 211 -18.76 1.68 12.42
N GLY A 212 -18.66 1.49 13.75
CA GLY A 212 -17.49 1.93 14.52
C GLY A 212 -16.19 1.25 14.06
N ALA A 213 -16.22 -0.06 13.82
CA ALA A 213 -15.06 -0.80 13.32
C ALA A 213 -14.59 -0.29 11.95
N VAL A 214 -15.52 -0.08 11.00
CA VAL A 214 -15.21 0.47 9.67
C VAL A 214 -14.58 1.85 9.77
N ILE A 215 -15.14 2.74 10.60
CA ILE A 215 -14.60 4.09 10.80
C ILE A 215 -13.16 4.02 11.32
N ILE A 216 -12.89 3.19 12.34
CA ILE A 216 -11.55 3.03 12.91
C ILE A 216 -10.56 2.55 11.83
N VAL A 217 -10.96 1.55 11.03
CA VAL A 217 -10.12 1.01 9.96
C VAL A 217 -9.82 2.05 8.88
N TYR A 218 -10.86 2.73 8.37
CA TYR A 218 -10.74 3.65 7.24
C TYR A 218 -10.02 4.95 7.58
N PHE A 219 -10.20 5.45 8.80
CA PHE A 219 -9.69 6.77 9.20
C PHE A 219 -8.34 6.68 9.88
N PHE A 220 -8.04 5.57 10.57
CA PHE A 220 -6.86 5.48 11.41
C PHE A 220 -5.97 4.31 11.00
N VAL A 221 -6.43 3.07 11.14
CA VAL A 221 -5.54 1.90 11.04
C VAL A 221 -4.93 1.78 9.65
N THR A 222 -5.76 1.82 8.60
CA THR A 222 -5.29 1.62 7.22
C THR A 222 -4.41 2.77 6.74
N PRO A 223 -4.84 4.05 6.83
CA PRO A 223 -3.97 5.15 6.42
C PRO A 223 -2.66 5.16 7.20
N PHE A 224 -2.69 4.87 8.50
CA PHE A 224 -1.48 4.87 9.32
C PHE A 224 -0.50 3.78 8.91
N LEU A 225 -0.99 2.56 8.67
CA LEU A 225 -0.21 1.45 8.14
C LEU A 225 0.45 1.81 6.81
N GLU A 226 -0.34 2.29 5.87
CA GLU A 226 0.13 2.59 4.52
C GLU A 226 1.12 3.75 4.50
N GLU A 227 0.85 4.81 5.25
CA GLU A 227 1.77 5.94 5.32
C GLU A 227 3.11 5.54 5.96
N ILE A 228 3.10 4.70 7.01
CA ILE A 228 4.35 4.20 7.59
C ILE A 228 5.15 3.37 6.58
N VAL A 229 4.51 2.48 5.83
CA VAL A 229 5.19 1.58 4.90
C VAL A 229 5.66 2.31 3.64
N TYR A 230 4.74 3.01 2.95
CA TYR A 230 5.02 3.57 1.63
C TYR A 230 5.72 4.93 1.70
N ARG A 231 5.42 5.76 2.71
CA ARG A 231 5.99 7.11 2.85
C ARG A 231 7.14 7.11 3.85
N GLY A 232 6.87 6.70 5.09
CA GLY A 232 7.86 6.64 6.15
C GLY A 232 9.06 5.76 5.79
N PHE A 233 8.81 4.52 5.37
CA PHE A 233 9.87 3.58 5.00
C PHE A 233 10.29 3.70 3.53
N LEU A 234 9.44 3.34 2.57
CA LEU A 234 9.85 3.14 1.17
C LEU A 234 10.28 4.46 0.50
N LEU A 235 9.43 5.49 0.53
CA LEU A 235 9.73 6.79 -0.08
C LEU A 235 10.96 7.43 0.55
N THR A 236 11.04 7.51 1.88
CA THR A 236 12.23 8.06 2.57
C THR A 236 13.49 7.32 2.17
N SER A 237 13.43 5.98 2.12
CA SER A 237 14.58 5.16 1.76
C SER A 237 15.04 5.38 0.32
N LEU A 238 14.10 5.47 -0.63
CA LEU A 238 14.39 5.77 -2.02
C LEU A 238 14.92 7.20 -2.21
N ALA A 239 14.29 8.19 -1.58
CA ALA A 239 14.66 9.60 -1.71
C ALA A 239 16.08 9.92 -1.20
N SER A 240 16.65 9.06 -0.34
CA SER A 240 18.07 9.18 0.06
C SER A 240 19.07 8.71 -0.99
N ARG A 241 18.62 8.00 -2.02
CA ARG A 241 19.46 7.33 -3.04
C ARG A 241 19.21 7.84 -4.46
N MET A 242 18.09 8.53 -4.69
CA MET A 242 17.71 9.06 -6.00
C MET A 242 16.99 10.40 -5.86
N LYS A 243 16.69 11.05 -6.98
CA LYS A 243 15.88 12.28 -6.99
C LYS A 243 14.50 11.99 -6.35
N TRP A 244 14.02 12.88 -5.48
CA TRP A 244 12.78 12.67 -4.75
C TRP A 244 11.58 12.43 -5.68
N GLN A 245 11.56 13.03 -6.87
CA GLN A 245 10.49 12.81 -7.86
C GLN A 245 10.43 11.34 -8.30
N GLN A 246 11.59 10.72 -8.56
CA GLN A 246 11.68 9.31 -8.93
C GLN A 246 11.25 8.43 -7.76
N ALA A 247 11.66 8.79 -6.53
CA ALA A 247 11.25 8.10 -5.32
C ALA A 247 9.72 8.15 -5.10
N VAL A 248 9.09 9.32 -5.31
CA VAL A 248 7.63 9.49 -5.24
C VAL A 248 6.95 8.64 -6.29
N ILE A 249 7.40 8.67 -7.54
CA ILE A 249 6.81 7.87 -8.62
C ILE A 249 6.89 6.38 -8.28
N ILE A 250 8.06 5.87 -7.90
CA ILE A 250 8.26 4.45 -7.60
C ILE A 250 7.42 4.02 -6.40
N SER A 251 7.43 4.79 -5.31
CA SER A 251 6.62 4.50 -4.12
C SER A 251 5.13 4.50 -4.45
N SER A 252 4.67 5.45 -5.26
CA SER A 252 3.26 5.57 -5.69
C SER A 252 2.82 4.44 -6.62
N CYS A 253 3.71 3.99 -7.51
CA CYS A 253 3.46 2.81 -8.35
C CYS A 253 3.30 1.55 -7.48
N ILE A 254 4.20 1.35 -6.52
CA ILE A 254 4.16 0.19 -5.62
C ILE A 254 2.91 0.23 -4.75
N PHE A 255 2.55 1.39 -4.20
CA PHE A 255 1.30 1.62 -3.47
C PHE A 255 0.07 1.27 -4.31
N SER A 256 0.01 1.72 -5.56
CA SER A 256 -1.10 1.42 -6.47
C SER A 256 -1.21 -0.07 -6.78
N VAL A 257 -0.09 -0.72 -7.11
CA VAL A 257 -0.04 -2.17 -7.39
C VAL A 257 -0.44 -3.00 -6.17
N ALA A 258 -0.08 -2.54 -4.97
CA ALA A 258 -0.42 -3.23 -3.72
C ALA A 258 -1.93 -3.41 -3.50
N HIS A 259 -2.75 -2.56 -4.10
CA HIS A 259 -4.20 -2.64 -3.98
C HIS A 259 -4.84 -3.67 -4.92
N PHE A 260 -4.08 -4.23 -5.87
CA PHE A 260 -4.55 -5.23 -6.85
C PHE A 260 -5.89 -4.86 -7.53
N SER A 261 -6.13 -3.56 -7.75
CA SER A 261 -7.38 -3.05 -8.33
C SER A 261 -7.13 -2.46 -9.71
N ASN A 262 -7.47 -3.21 -10.78
CA ASN A 262 -7.24 -2.74 -12.16
C ASN A 262 -8.01 -1.45 -12.47
N GLU A 263 -9.26 -1.34 -12.01
CA GLU A 263 -10.13 -0.20 -12.30
C GLU A 263 -9.62 1.10 -11.67
N ASN A 264 -9.06 1.01 -10.46
CA ASN A 264 -8.66 2.19 -9.71
C ASN A 264 -7.14 2.41 -9.64
N SER A 265 -6.34 1.57 -10.28
CA SER A 265 -4.87 1.62 -10.23
C SER A 265 -4.33 3.02 -10.59
N PHE A 266 -4.86 3.64 -11.65
CA PHE A 266 -4.39 4.96 -12.07
C PHE A 266 -4.75 6.05 -11.06
N GLN A 267 -5.97 6.02 -10.50
CA GLN A 267 -6.38 6.96 -9.46
C GLN A 267 -5.54 6.79 -8.19
N LEU A 268 -5.29 5.55 -7.75
CA LEU A 268 -4.42 5.24 -6.62
C LEU A 268 -2.99 5.72 -6.82
N PHE A 269 -2.47 5.65 -8.04
CA PHE A 269 -1.15 6.17 -8.38
C PHE A 269 -1.10 7.69 -8.21
N ILE A 270 -2.12 8.43 -8.65
CA ILE A 270 -2.18 9.89 -8.50
C ILE A 270 -2.31 10.28 -7.02
N ILE A 271 -3.20 9.63 -6.27
CA ILE A 271 -3.31 9.81 -4.81
C ILE A 271 -1.96 9.52 -4.16
N GLY A 272 -1.33 8.43 -4.60
CA GLY A 272 0.03 8.02 -4.32
C GLY A 272 1.01 9.19 -4.34
N CYS A 273 1.04 9.86 -5.49
CA CYS A 273 1.93 10.98 -5.78
C CYS A 273 1.61 12.19 -4.90
N ILE A 274 0.33 12.55 -4.73
CA ILE A 274 -0.08 13.71 -3.93
C ILE A 274 0.34 13.54 -2.46
N LEU A 275 0.08 12.36 -1.89
CA LEU A 275 0.51 11.98 -0.54
C LEU A 275 2.04 12.04 -0.40
N GLY A 276 2.77 11.44 -1.36
CA GLY A 276 4.24 11.48 -1.41
C GLY A 276 4.80 12.89 -1.47
N CYS A 277 4.26 13.76 -2.34
CA CYS A 277 4.65 15.16 -2.45
C CYS A 277 4.38 15.95 -1.16
N SER A 278 3.23 15.72 -0.51
CA SER A 278 2.89 16.37 0.76
C SER A 278 3.91 15.99 1.86
N TYR A 279 4.32 14.73 1.91
CA TYR A 279 5.35 14.28 2.82
C TYR A 279 6.74 14.83 2.46
N CYS A 280 7.13 14.82 1.17
CA CYS A 280 8.40 15.38 0.71
C CYS A 280 8.54 16.85 1.08
N TRP A 281 7.47 17.64 0.92
CA TRP A 281 7.50 19.08 1.21
C TRP A 281 7.51 19.39 2.71
N SER A 282 6.74 18.66 3.50
CA SER A 282 6.59 18.92 4.94
C SER A 282 7.65 18.24 5.81
N GLY A 283 8.21 17.11 5.35
CA GLY A 283 9.07 16.23 6.14
C GLY A 283 8.38 15.62 7.36
N ASN A 284 7.04 15.72 7.46
CA ASN A 284 6.27 15.21 8.59
C ASN A 284 5.16 14.29 8.07
N LEU A 285 5.20 13.03 8.49
CA LEU A 285 4.28 11.98 8.04
C LEU A 285 2.83 12.30 8.40
N SER A 286 2.60 13.14 9.41
CA SER A 286 1.26 13.63 9.78
C SER A 286 0.54 14.33 8.62
N SER A 287 1.27 15.03 7.73
CA SER A 287 0.67 15.68 6.55
C SER A 287 -0.03 14.67 5.66
N SER A 288 0.69 13.62 5.28
CA SER A 288 0.21 12.56 4.41
C SER A 288 -0.83 11.70 5.10
N PHE A 289 -0.62 11.36 6.38
CA PHE A 289 -1.60 10.60 7.17
C PHE A 289 -2.95 11.32 7.25
N VAL A 290 -2.99 12.58 7.68
CA VAL A 290 -4.24 13.33 7.77
C VAL A 290 -4.89 13.50 6.41
N LEU A 291 -4.10 13.81 5.39
CA LEU A 291 -4.59 13.92 4.01
C LEU A 291 -5.23 12.62 3.51
N HIS A 292 -4.58 11.47 3.75
CA HIS A 292 -5.08 10.16 3.39
C HIS A 292 -6.37 9.81 4.17
N SER A 293 -6.39 10.03 5.48
CA SER A 293 -7.58 9.84 6.32
C SER A 293 -8.76 10.68 5.84
N LEU A 294 -8.53 11.95 5.47
CA LEU A 294 -9.58 12.83 4.94
C LEU A 294 -10.09 12.36 3.58
N TYR A 295 -9.21 11.87 2.70
CA TYR A 295 -9.61 11.29 1.42
C TYR A 295 -10.48 10.04 1.61
N ASN A 296 -10.08 9.14 2.52
CA ASN A 296 -10.86 7.95 2.86
C ASN A 296 -12.20 8.33 3.48
N ALA A 297 -12.23 9.35 4.34
CA ALA A 297 -13.45 9.87 4.94
C ALA A 297 -14.42 10.41 3.87
N ALA A 298 -13.92 11.21 2.93
CA ALA A 298 -14.73 11.74 1.84
C ALA A 298 -15.32 10.60 0.98
N THR A 299 -14.51 9.60 0.65
CA THR A 299 -14.95 8.43 -0.12
C THR A 299 -16.01 7.60 0.63
N LEU A 300 -15.83 7.42 1.95
CA LEU A 300 -16.79 6.73 2.79
C LEU A 300 -18.13 7.49 2.85
N MET A 301 -18.07 8.81 3.03
CA MET A 301 -19.27 9.66 3.05
C MET A 301 -20.02 9.59 1.72
N VAL A 302 -19.32 9.67 0.59
CA VAL A 302 -19.95 9.49 -0.73
C VAL A 302 -20.66 8.14 -0.80
N THR A 303 -20.01 7.04 -0.39
CA THR A 303 -20.60 5.70 -0.41
C THR A 303 -21.86 5.57 0.46
N VAL A 304 -21.90 6.26 1.60
CA VAL A 304 -23.05 6.22 2.52
C VAL A 304 -24.23 7.03 1.99
N PHE A 305 -23.95 8.16 1.32
CA PHE A 305 -24.99 9.08 0.84
C PHE A 305 -25.36 8.91 -0.64
N SER A 306 -24.69 8.02 -1.37
CA SER A 306 -25.05 7.60 -2.73
C SER A 306 -25.99 6.40 -2.80
#